data_AF-A0A4Z0Q5K0-F1
#
_entry.id   AF-A0A4Z0Q5K0-F1
#
_cell.length_a   1.000
_cell.length_b   1.000
_cell.length_c   1.000
_cell.angle_alpha   90.00
_cell.angle_beta   90.00
_cell.angle_gamma   90.00
#
_symmetry.space_group_name_H-M   'P 1'
#
loop_
_entity.id
_entity.type
_entity.pdbx_description
1 polymer ?
#
loop_
_entity_poly.entity_id
_entity_poly.type
_entity_poly.pdbx_seq_one_letter_code
_entity_poly.pdbx_strand_id
1 'polypeptide(L)'
;MALDFSQFEEVLKSAKNSDIVKKDLRKALRGVSSAINALNQAVADMEAVLADDYQPAVKVRKPRATNPNGAKRGRKPKVAPAE
;
A
#
# COMPACT_ATOMS: atom_id res chain seq x y z
N MET A 1 41.57 -6.24 -44.54
CA MET A 1 41.16 -5.59 -43.28
C MET A 1 40.40 -6.63 -42.48
N ALA A 2 41.03 -7.21 -41.45
CA ALA A 2 40.33 -8.11 -40.54
C ALA A 2 39.23 -7.28 -39.86
N LEU A 3 37.97 -7.62 -40.12
CA LEU A 3 36.84 -7.03 -39.41
C LEU A 3 37.06 -7.31 -37.92
N ASP A 4 37.20 -6.24 -37.14
CA ASP A 4 37.59 -6.28 -35.74
C ASP A 4 36.40 -6.77 -34.90
N PHE A 5 36.15 -8.08 -34.96
CA PHE A 5 35.02 -8.76 -34.33
C PHE A 5 34.97 -8.52 -32.81
N SER A 6 36.12 -8.35 -32.17
CA SER A 6 36.25 -7.98 -30.76
C SER A 6 35.65 -6.60 -30.47
N GLN A 7 35.94 -5.59 -31.31
CA GLN A 7 35.33 -4.26 -31.18
C GLN A 7 33.81 -4.32 -31.36
N PHE A 8 33.34 -5.16 -32.28
CA PHE A 8 31.90 -5.35 -32.49
C PHE A 8 31.20 -6.00 -31.28
N GLU A 9 31.84 -6.98 -30.64
CA GLU A 9 31.35 -7.58 -29.40
C GLU A 9 31.29 -6.57 -28.24
N GLU A 10 32.29 -5.70 -28.12
CA GLU A 10 32.30 -4.64 -27.11
C GLU A 10 31.17 -3.62 -27.32
N VAL A 11 30.95 -3.20 -28.56
CA VAL A 11 29.82 -2.31 -28.91
C VAL A 11 28.48 -2.97 -28.59
N LEU A 12 28.32 -4.27 -28.88
CA LEU A 12 27.11 -5.01 -28.54
C LEU A 12 26.90 -5.14 -27.01
N LYS A 13 27.96 -5.37 -26.23
CA LYS A 13 27.89 -5.42 -24.77
C LYS A 13 27.50 -4.05 -24.19
N SER A 14 28.11 -2.98 -24.70
CA SER A 14 27.79 -1.60 -24.31
C SER A 14 26.33 -1.24 -24.63
N ALA A 15 25.86 -1.59 -25.83
CA ALA A 15 24.47 -1.36 -26.24
C ALA A 15 23.47 -2.07 -25.32
N LYS A 16 23.70 -3.36 -25.02
CA LYS A 16 22.86 -4.14 -24.09
C LYS A 16 22.82 -3.53 -22.69
N ASN A 17 23.97 -3.12 -22.17
CA ASN A 17 24.05 -2.46 -20.86
C ASN A 17 23.28 -1.13 -20.86
N SER A 18 23.37 -0.36 -21.94
CA SER A 18 22.61 0.90 -22.08
C SER A 18 21.11 0.68 -22.03
N ASP A 19 20.60 -0.40 -22.64
CA ASP A 19 19.17 -0.70 -22.67
C ASP A 19 18.65 -1.18 -21.31
N ILE A 20 19.47 -1.92 -20.56
CA ILE A 20 19.19 -2.29 -19.17
C ILE A 20 19.10 -1.03 -18.30
N VAL A 21 20.10 -0.15 -18.36
CA VAL A 21 20.13 1.10 -17.58
C VAL A 21 18.93 2.00 -17.93
N LYS A 22 18.59 2.15 -19.22
CA LYS A 22 17.39 2.89 -19.65
C LYS A 22 16.11 2.30 -19.06
N LYS A 23 15.98 0.98 -19.04
CA LYS A 23 14.81 0.30 -18.47
C LYS A 23 14.69 0.56 -16.97
N ASP A 24 15.80 0.50 -16.25
CA ASP A 24 15.82 0.72 -14.80
C ASP A 24 15.57 2.19 -14.46
N LEU A 25 16.13 3.13 -15.21
CA LEU A 25 15.81 4.56 -15.09
C LEU A 25 14.32 4.83 -15.33
N ARG A 26 13.70 4.20 -16.34
CA ARG A 26 12.25 4.31 -16.57
C ARG A 26 11.43 3.77 -15.40
N LYS A 27 11.84 2.65 -14.79
CA LYS A 27 11.17 2.12 -13.60
C LYS A 27 11.33 3.06 -12.41
N ALA A 28 12.54 3.58 -12.17
CA ALA A 28 12.82 4.53 -11.10
C ALA A 28 11.97 5.80 -11.27
N LEU A 29 11.89 6.37 -12.48
CA LEU A 29 11.05 7.53 -12.78
C LEU A 29 9.56 7.28 -12.50
N ARG A 30 9.05 6.09 -12.86
CA ARG A 30 7.66 5.71 -12.51
C ARG A 30 7.45 5.62 -11.00
N GLY A 31 8.43 5.06 -10.28
CA GLY A 31 8.41 4.99 -8.82
C GLY A 31 8.39 6.38 -8.18
N VAL A 32 9.28 7.27 -8.62
CA VAL A 32 9.34 8.68 -8.17
C VAL A 32 8.03 9.41 -8.47
N SER A 33 7.49 9.25 -9.69
CA SER A 33 6.21 9.87 -10.07
C SER A 33 5.05 9.40 -9.17
N SER A 34 5.01 8.10 -8.87
CA SER A 34 4.00 7.53 -7.95
C SER A 34 4.17 8.07 -6.53
N ALA A 35 5.40 8.25 -6.06
CA ALA A 35 5.68 8.80 -4.74
C ALA A 35 5.25 10.27 -4.64
N ILE A 36 5.49 11.08 -5.69
CA ILE A 36 5.03 12.47 -5.76
C ILE A 36 3.50 12.54 -5.71
N ASN A 37 2.81 11.69 -6.48
CA ASN A 37 1.35 11.65 -6.46
C ASN A 37 0.81 11.26 -5.07
N ALA A 38 1.43 10.29 -4.41
CA ALA A 38 1.06 9.90 -3.05
C ALA A 38 1.30 11.02 -2.04
N LEU A 39 2.40 11.78 -2.17
CA LEU A 39 2.69 12.93 -1.33
C LEU A 39 1.64 14.03 -1.51
N ASN A 40 1.30 14.36 -2.75
CA ASN A 40 0.26 15.36 -3.05
C ASN A 40 -1.10 14.96 -2.45
N GLN A 41 -1.46 13.67 -2.53
CA GLN A 41 -2.68 13.18 -1.90
C GLN A 41 -2.62 13.29 -0.37
N ALA A 42 -1.49 12.93 0.25
CA ALA A 42 -1.32 13.04 1.70
C ALA A 42 -1.38 14.49 2.19
N VAL A 43 -0.86 15.45 1.41
CA VAL A 43 -1.00 16.88 1.70
C VAL A 43 -2.46 17.30 1.62
N ALA A 44 -3.19 16.91 0.57
CA ALA A 44 -4.61 17.21 0.44
C ALA A 44 -5.45 16.60 1.59
N ASP A 45 -5.16 15.36 1.98
CA ASP A 45 -5.83 14.71 3.11
C ASP A 45 -5.52 15.44 4.43
N MET A 46 -4.30 15.92 4.62
CA MET A 46 -3.90 16.70 5.79
C MET A 46 -4.62 18.06 5.83
N GLU A 47 -4.68 18.77 4.70
CA GLU A 47 -5.43 20.02 4.57
C GLU A 47 -6.90 19.82 4.91
N ALA A 48 -7.51 18.73 4.44
CA ALA A 48 -8.90 18.41 4.75
C ALA A 48 -9.14 18.15 6.24
N VAL A 49 -8.21 17.46 6.93
CA VAL A 49 -8.32 17.19 8.38
C VAL A 49 -8.07 18.43 9.22
N LEU A 50 -7.22 19.35 8.75
CA LEU A 50 -6.91 20.61 9.44
C LEU A 50 -7.93 21.72 9.17
N ALA A 51 -8.89 21.51 8.25
CA ALA A 51 -9.93 22.48 7.97
C ALA A 51 -10.85 22.70 9.19
N ASP A 52 -11.25 23.95 9.42
CA ASP A 52 -12.06 24.34 10.59
C ASP A 52 -13.46 23.70 10.60
N ASP A 53 -13.97 23.31 9.44
CA ASP A 53 -15.28 22.66 9.23
C ASP A 53 -15.19 21.13 9.14
N TYR A 54 -14.02 20.54 9.39
CA TYR A 54 -13.82 19.10 9.31
C TYR A 54 -14.72 18.35 10.32
N GLN A 55 -15.64 17.55 9.79
CA GLN A 55 -16.44 16.59 10.55
C GLN A 55 -15.94 15.17 10.24
N PRO A 56 -15.38 14.44 11.22
CA PRO A 56 -14.94 13.07 11.00
C PRO A 56 -16.13 12.17 10.64
N ALA A 57 -15.93 11.31 9.64
CA ALA A 57 -16.99 10.39 9.19
C ALA A 57 -17.52 9.54 10.36
N VAL A 58 -18.82 9.64 10.62
CA VAL A 58 -19.49 8.88 11.69
C VAL A 58 -19.42 7.40 11.37
N LYS A 59 -18.66 6.64 12.17
CA LYS A 59 -18.60 5.17 12.06
C LYS A 59 -19.94 4.57 12.48
N VAL A 60 -20.82 4.29 11.51
CA VAL A 60 -22.07 3.56 11.76
C VAL A 60 -21.72 2.11 12.13
N ARG A 61 -21.89 1.77 13.40
CA ARG A 61 -21.74 0.39 13.85
C ARG A 61 -22.84 -0.45 13.24
N LYS A 62 -22.48 -1.54 12.56
CA LYS A 62 -23.46 -2.55 12.15
C LYS A 62 -24.20 -3.04 13.40
N PRO A 63 -25.54 -3.22 13.33
CA PRO A 63 -26.29 -3.78 14.44
C PRO A 63 -25.66 -5.09 14.88
N ARG A 64 -25.51 -5.29 16.19
CA ARG A 64 -25.03 -6.56 16.73
C ARG A 64 -26.05 -7.63 16.35
N ALA A 65 -25.70 -8.51 15.42
CA ALA A 65 -26.53 -9.65 15.10
C ALA A 65 -26.68 -10.52 16.37
N THR A 66 -27.89 -10.61 16.91
CA THR A 66 -28.22 -11.61 17.91
C THR A 66 -28.25 -12.95 17.20
N ASN A 67 -27.20 -13.76 17.37
CA ASN A 67 -27.24 -15.14 16.92
C ASN A 67 -28.35 -15.87 17.70
N PRO A 68 -29.37 -16.47 17.05
CA PRO A 68 -30.38 -17.28 17.74
C PRO A 68 -29.77 -18.48 18.49
N ASN A 69 -28.53 -18.87 18.15
CA ASN A 69 -27.71 -19.86 18.86
C ASN A 69 -26.66 -19.18 19.77
N GLY A 70 -27.09 -18.21 20.58
CA GLY A 70 -26.24 -17.48 21.53
C GLY A 70 -25.28 -18.37 22.34
N ALA A 71 -24.09 -17.85 22.61
CA ALA A 71 -22.91 -18.55 23.11
C ALA A 71 -23.19 -19.55 24.25
N LYS A 72 -23.13 -20.86 23.95
CA LYS A 72 -23.06 -21.96 24.94
C LYS A 72 -21.73 -22.02 25.71
N ARG A 73 -20.91 -20.97 25.68
CA ARG A 73 -19.57 -21.00 26.29
C ARG A 73 -19.34 -19.71 27.06
N GLY A 74 -19.41 -19.82 28.38
CA GLY A 74 -18.71 -18.88 29.27
C GLY A 74 -19.55 -18.15 30.32
N ARG A 75 -20.31 -18.86 31.14
CA ARG A 75 -20.37 -18.71 32.62
C ARG A 75 -21.51 -19.56 33.16
N LYS A 76 -21.23 -20.51 34.06
CA LYS A 76 -22.28 -21.03 34.93
C LYS A 76 -22.61 -19.96 35.97
N PRO A 77 -23.88 -19.60 36.19
CA PRO A 77 -24.24 -18.72 37.29
C PRO A 77 -23.86 -19.39 38.61
N LYS A 78 -23.15 -18.66 39.48
CA LYS A 78 -22.88 -19.09 40.86
C LYS A 78 -24.22 -19.03 41.61
N VAL A 79 -24.79 -20.19 41.89
CA VAL A 79 -25.99 -20.31 42.73
C VAL A 79 -25.63 -19.76 44.11
N ALA A 80 -26.32 -18.71 44.56
CA ALA A 80 -26.21 -18.23 45.93
C ALA A 80 -26.86 -19.28 46.86
N PRO A 81 -26.26 -19.59 48.03
CA PRO A 81 -26.90 -20.49 48.98
C PRO A 81 -28.20 -19.84 49.48
N ALA A 82 -29.30 -20.58 49.40
CA ALA A 82 -30.54 -20.23 50.07
C ALA A 82 -30.34 -20.41 51.58
N GLU A 83 -30.75 -19.42 52.36
CA GLU A 83 -30.94 -19.52 53.82
C GLU A 83 -32.03 -20.54 54.17
#